data_AF-A0A257NT43-F1
#
_entry.id   AF-A0A257NT43-F1
#
_cell.length_a   1.000
_cell.length_b   1.000
_cell.length_c   1.000
_cell.angle_alpha   90.00
_cell.angle_beta   90.00
_cell.angle_gamma   90.00
#
_symmetry.space_group_name_H-M   'P 1'
#
loop_
_entity.id
_entity.type
_entity.pdbx_description
1 polymer ?
#
loop_
_entity_poly.entity_id
_entity_poly.type
_entity_poly.pdbx_seq_one_letter_code
_entity_poly.pdbx_strand_id
1 'polypeptide(L)'
;MRVYLCEKPSQARDIAAVLGVQSKDKSSITTADGVVTWAFGHLLEQVPPDAYDETLKRWALASLPIAPAQWKVAVKDSAKDQFKAIAALLKKATEVVIATDADREGEMIARELMDYVGFKGKIQRLWLSALDVASVKKALANLKPGTETAGLYQSALGRSRADWLVGMNLTRAFTLAGRSQGSEGVRSVGRVQTPTLNLVVQRDRQIEGFKPVPYFELFGFFAAGQAFKTKWKMPEGQNDEAGHCLDRNTIEAVAIKIADKTGTVSRCETKRITENAPLPFSLSSLQKACSAQFGLGAQEVLDIAQALYETHKATTYPRSDCNYLPEEQFHEASGIVKALASADPDIHRLSEKLDLSRKSPAWNTKKITAHHAIIPTHTPPNLEAMNGNERKVYELIRRHYLAQFLPPYEYDRTQIDITIEAELFQTTGKIEQMTGWRMLYGKADLADDEPNDDDEQTLPALTQGQAVPLTHTEVAAKQTKPPSRYTEGTLIDAMQTIGKHITDSRLKAILKENSGIGTEATRAGIIANLIERD
;
A
#
# COMPACT_ATOMS: atom_id res chain seq x y z
N MET A 1 -12.10 39.57 -9.30
CA MET A 1 -12.94 38.35 -9.21
C MET A 1 -12.17 37.26 -8.47
N ARG A 2 -12.83 36.46 -7.63
CA ARG A 2 -12.22 35.30 -6.95
C ARG A 2 -12.27 34.07 -7.85
N VAL A 3 -11.17 33.32 -7.93
CA VAL A 3 -11.08 32.06 -8.68
C VAL A 3 -10.66 30.93 -7.74
N TYR A 4 -11.42 29.83 -7.74
CA TYR A 4 -11.05 28.59 -7.06
C TYR A 4 -10.41 27.64 -8.07
N LEU A 5 -9.15 27.26 -7.85
CA LEU A 5 -8.40 26.38 -8.76
C LEU A 5 -8.29 24.98 -8.16
N CYS A 6 -9.07 24.04 -8.71
CA CYS A 6 -9.12 22.65 -8.27
C CYS A 6 -8.18 21.76 -9.10
N GLU A 7 -7.90 20.55 -8.62
CA GLU A 7 -7.02 19.60 -9.31
C GLU A 7 -7.74 18.82 -10.42
N LYS A 8 -9.05 18.61 -10.24
CA LYS A 8 -9.87 17.73 -11.09
C LYS A 8 -11.33 18.19 -11.16
N PRO A 9 -12.09 17.82 -12.23
CA PRO A 9 -13.47 18.25 -12.42
C PRO A 9 -14.45 17.80 -11.33
N SER A 10 -14.23 16.65 -10.68
CA SER A 10 -15.08 16.16 -9.60
C SER A 10 -15.02 17.09 -8.38
N GLN A 11 -13.81 17.35 -7.87
CA GLN A 11 -13.55 18.29 -6.78
C GLN A 11 -14.14 19.68 -7.06
N ALA A 12 -14.03 20.16 -8.30
CA ALA A 12 -14.59 21.43 -8.71
C ALA A 12 -16.12 21.48 -8.58
N ARG A 13 -16.81 20.38 -8.92
CA ARG A 13 -18.27 20.27 -8.78
C ARG A 13 -18.70 20.26 -7.31
N ASP A 14 -17.99 19.54 -6.46
CA ASP A 14 -18.32 19.42 -5.03
C ASP A 14 -18.16 20.77 -4.31
N ILE A 15 -17.07 21.48 -4.60
CA ILE A 15 -16.84 22.83 -4.06
C ILE A 15 -17.87 23.82 -4.61
N ALA A 16 -18.13 23.81 -5.92
CA ALA A 16 -19.09 24.72 -6.53
C ALA A 16 -20.52 24.52 -6.03
N ALA A 17 -20.91 23.28 -5.69
CA ALA A 17 -22.21 22.99 -5.10
C ALA A 17 -22.41 23.72 -3.76
N VAL A 18 -21.37 23.80 -2.93
CA VAL A 18 -21.40 24.53 -1.66
C VAL A 18 -21.39 26.04 -1.85
N LEU A 19 -20.67 26.54 -2.86
CA LEU A 19 -20.59 27.96 -3.20
C LEU A 19 -21.83 28.52 -3.92
N GLY A 20 -22.79 27.65 -4.29
CA GLY A 20 -24.03 28.04 -4.98
C GLY A 20 -23.82 28.27 -6.47
N VAL A 21 -24.03 27.21 -7.26
CA VAL A 21 -23.86 27.22 -8.73
C VAL A 21 -24.86 28.18 -9.40
N GLN A 22 -24.37 29.07 -10.26
CA GLN A 22 -25.17 29.96 -11.10
C GLN A 22 -25.19 29.52 -12.57
N SER A 23 -24.02 29.17 -13.12
CA SER A 23 -23.89 28.65 -14.47
C SER A 23 -22.70 27.69 -14.59
N LYS A 24 -22.72 26.84 -15.62
CA LYS A 24 -21.66 25.87 -15.88
C LYS A 24 -21.17 26.03 -17.32
N ASP A 25 -19.85 26.05 -17.46
CA ASP A 25 -19.14 25.98 -18.72
C ASP A 25 -18.30 24.69 -18.79
N LYS A 26 -17.72 24.41 -19.96
CA LYS A 26 -16.87 23.22 -20.17
C LYS A 26 -15.63 23.20 -19.27
N SER A 27 -15.12 24.36 -18.87
CA SER A 27 -13.84 24.52 -18.15
C SER A 27 -13.96 25.20 -16.78
N SER A 28 -15.17 25.65 -16.41
CA SER A 28 -15.41 26.40 -15.18
C SER A 28 -16.87 26.38 -14.76
N ILE A 29 -17.13 26.69 -13.49
CA ILE A 29 -18.47 26.83 -12.91
C ILE A 29 -18.53 28.21 -12.25
N THR A 30 -19.48 29.04 -12.67
CA THR A 30 -19.75 30.33 -12.03
C THR A 30 -20.64 30.08 -10.81
N THR A 31 -20.26 30.68 -9.68
CA THR A 31 -20.92 30.52 -8.40
C THR A 31 -21.25 31.90 -7.79
N ALA A 32 -22.04 31.91 -6.72
CA ALA A 32 -22.37 33.15 -6.01
C ALA A 32 -21.12 33.86 -5.43
N ASP A 33 -20.03 33.13 -5.17
CA ASP A 33 -18.76 33.66 -4.63
C ASP A 33 -17.58 33.51 -5.60
N GLY A 34 -17.81 33.71 -6.90
CA GLY A 34 -16.74 33.70 -7.92
C GLY A 34 -16.76 32.48 -8.83
N VAL A 35 -15.60 32.13 -9.40
CA VAL A 35 -15.53 31.10 -10.45
C VAL A 35 -14.67 29.93 -10.00
N VAL A 36 -15.21 28.71 -10.11
CA VAL A 36 -14.50 27.47 -9.84
C VAL A 36 -14.00 26.89 -11.15
N THR A 37 -12.71 26.63 -11.28
CA THR A 37 -12.08 25.94 -12.42
C THR A 37 -11.20 24.80 -11.91
N TRP A 38 -10.69 23.98 -12.83
CA TRP A 38 -9.95 22.77 -12.48
C TRP A 38 -8.84 22.46 -13.48
N ALA A 39 -7.80 21.79 -13.00
CA ALA A 39 -6.85 21.06 -13.83
C ALA A 39 -7.34 19.61 -14.07
N PHE A 40 -6.45 18.75 -14.53
CA PHE A 40 -6.61 17.29 -14.52
C PHE A 40 -5.24 16.66 -14.25
N GLY A 41 -4.70 16.98 -13.07
CA GLY A 41 -3.28 16.83 -12.78
C GLY A 41 -2.43 17.94 -13.41
N HIS A 42 -1.15 17.68 -13.62
CA HIS A 42 -0.20 18.64 -14.20
C HIS A 42 -0.55 18.98 -15.66
N LEU A 43 -0.86 20.26 -15.94
CA LEU A 43 -1.07 20.78 -17.30
C LEU A 43 0.22 21.29 -17.95
N LEU A 44 1.24 21.52 -17.14
CA LEU A 44 2.59 21.91 -17.53
C LEU A 44 3.53 20.72 -17.37
N GLU A 45 4.64 20.74 -18.11
CA GLU A 45 5.72 19.76 -17.99
C GLU A 45 7.09 20.41 -18.21
N GLN A 46 8.12 19.84 -17.59
CA GLN A 46 9.50 20.27 -17.83
C GLN A 46 9.87 20.03 -19.29
N VAL A 47 10.45 21.04 -19.93
CA VAL A 47 10.86 20.90 -21.34
C VAL A 47 12.04 19.94 -21.48
N PRO A 48 12.20 19.27 -22.63
CA PRO A 48 13.38 18.45 -22.88
C PRO A 48 14.64 19.33 -23.05
N PRO A 49 15.85 18.74 -22.96
CA PRO A 49 17.10 19.50 -23.07
C PRO A 49 17.23 20.39 -24.30
N ASP A 50 16.70 19.97 -25.45
CA ASP A 50 16.77 20.70 -26.72
C ASP A 50 15.93 21.99 -26.75
N ALA A 51 14.98 22.15 -25.84
CA ALA A 51 14.26 23.41 -25.66
C ALA A 51 15.06 24.44 -24.82
N TYR A 52 16.13 24.00 -24.15
CA TYR A 52 17.10 24.90 -23.52
C TYR A 52 18.16 25.36 -24.53
N ASP A 53 18.67 24.40 -25.32
CA ASP A 53 19.67 24.61 -26.37
C ASP A 53 19.51 23.53 -27.43
N GLU A 54 19.23 23.92 -28.68
CA GLU A 54 18.98 23.00 -29.79
C GLU A 54 20.12 22.00 -30.03
N THR A 55 21.37 22.37 -29.68
CA THR A 55 22.53 21.46 -29.78
C THR A 55 22.40 20.22 -28.89
N LEU A 56 21.62 20.31 -27.80
CA LEU A 56 21.33 19.20 -26.88
C LEU A 56 20.34 18.18 -27.43
N LYS A 57 19.81 18.39 -28.65
CA LYS A 57 19.03 17.39 -29.38
C LYS A 57 19.88 16.15 -29.70
N ARG A 58 21.15 16.36 -30.07
CA ARG A 58 22.12 15.27 -30.23
C ARG A 58 22.70 14.89 -28.88
N TRP A 59 22.66 13.60 -28.54
CA TRP A 59 23.20 13.11 -27.29
C TRP A 59 24.72 12.93 -27.41
N ALA A 60 25.49 13.57 -26.54
CA ALA A 60 26.94 13.45 -26.46
C ALA A 60 27.39 13.46 -24.99
N LEU A 61 28.45 12.71 -24.65
CA LEU A 61 29.00 12.72 -23.30
C LEU A 61 29.59 14.10 -22.93
N ALA A 62 30.18 14.79 -23.92
CA ALA A 62 30.77 16.11 -23.73
C ALA A 62 29.76 17.20 -23.34
N SER A 63 28.45 16.99 -23.59
CA SER A 63 27.39 17.93 -23.20
C SER A 63 26.80 17.64 -21.81
N LEU A 64 27.33 16.66 -21.08
CA LEU A 64 26.82 16.27 -19.76
C LEU A 64 27.76 16.79 -18.64
N PRO A 65 27.21 17.20 -17.49
CA PRO A 65 25.79 17.27 -17.16
C PRO A 65 25.10 18.51 -17.74
N ILE A 66 23.88 18.34 -18.22
CA ILE A 66 22.93 19.40 -18.56
C ILE A 66 22.32 19.91 -17.26
N ALA A 67 22.61 21.18 -16.95
CA ALA A 67 22.10 21.87 -15.77
C ALA A 67 21.55 23.25 -16.16
N PRO A 68 20.22 23.39 -16.33
CA PRO A 68 19.61 24.67 -16.71
C PRO A 68 19.84 25.75 -15.65
N ALA A 69 20.37 26.91 -16.05
CA ALA A 69 20.44 28.08 -15.18
C ALA A 69 19.05 28.70 -14.94
N GLN A 70 18.18 28.64 -15.96
CA GLN A 70 16.78 29.05 -15.89
C GLN A 70 15.91 27.88 -16.36
N TRP A 71 15.01 27.44 -15.48
CA TRP A 71 14.11 26.33 -15.74
C TRP A 71 12.95 26.76 -16.65
N LYS A 72 12.61 25.92 -17.62
CA LYS A 72 11.51 26.15 -18.56
C LYS A 72 10.51 25.00 -18.44
N VAL A 73 9.23 25.36 -18.48
CA VAL A 73 8.13 24.41 -18.60
C VAL A 73 7.32 24.74 -19.86
N ALA A 74 6.62 23.77 -20.41
CA ALA A 74 5.71 23.94 -21.53
C ALA A 74 4.32 23.42 -21.17
N VAL A 75 3.30 23.94 -21.86
CA VAL A 75 1.94 23.42 -21.76
C VAL A 75 1.86 22.11 -22.54
N LYS A 76 1.37 21.05 -21.88
CA LYS A 76 1.14 19.76 -22.54
C LYS A 76 0.17 19.92 -23.69
N ASP A 77 0.41 19.21 -24.79
CA ASP A 77 -0.46 19.28 -25.97
C ASP A 77 -1.91 18.92 -25.66
N SER A 78 -2.12 17.89 -24.84
CA SER A 78 -3.44 17.46 -24.37
C SER A 78 -4.13 18.46 -23.42
N ALA A 79 -3.40 19.43 -22.89
CA ALA A 79 -3.88 20.37 -21.89
C ALA A 79 -4.16 21.78 -22.40
N LYS A 80 -3.85 22.08 -23.67
CA LYS A 80 -3.89 23.44 -24.23
C LYS A 80 -5.22 24.17 -24.02
N ASP A 81 -6.34 23.50 -24.26
CA ASP A 81 -7.67 24.10 -24.15
C ASP A 81 -8.00 24.50 -22.71
N GLN A 82 -7.78 23.58 -21.77
CA GLN A 82 -8.07 23.84 -20.36
C GLN A 82 -7.09 24.86 -19.77
N PHE A 83 -5.81 24.78 -20.12
CA PHE A 83 -4.81 25.77 -19.74
C PHE A 83 -5.21 27.17 -20.22
N LYS A 84 -5.66 27.31 -21.47
CA LYS A 84 -6.11 28.59 -22.03
C LYS A 84 -7.29 29.17 -21.24
N ALA A 85 -8.25 28.33 -20.84
CA ALA A 85 -9.38 28.74 -20.02
C ALA A 85 -8.93 29.22 -18.63
N ILE A 86 -8.08 28.44 -17.95
CA ILE A 86 -7.52 28.82 -16.64
C ILE A 86 -6.73 30.13 -16.75
N ALA A 87 -5.86 30.26 -17.76
CA ALA A 87 -5.06 31.47 -17.97
C ALA A 87 -5.93 32.72 -18.18
N ALA A 88 -7.04 32.59 -18.91
CA ALA A 88 -7.99 33.69 -19.09
C ALA A 88 -8.68 34.10 -17.77
N LEU A 89 -9.00 33.14 -16.90
CA LEU A 89 -9.56 33.40 -15.58
C LEU A 89 -8.53 34.04 -14.64
N LEU A 90 -7.31 33.48 -14.57
CA LEU A 90 -6.23 33.98 -13.71
C LEU A 90 -5.83 35.42 -14.04
N LYS A 91 -5.84 35.81 -15.33
CA LYS A 91 -5.59 37.20 -15.76
C LYS A 91 -6.64 38.20 -15.26
N LYS A 92 -7.87 37.76 -15.02
CA LYS A 92 -8.99 38.57 -14.49
C LYS A 92 -9.15 38.45 -12.97
N ALA A 93 -8.45 37.49 -12.37
CA ALA A 93 -8.57 37.20 -10.95
C ALA A 93 -7.87 38.30 -10.13
N THR A 94 -8.50 38.70 -9.03
CA THR A 94 -7.89 39.54 -7.99
C THR A 94 -7.43 38.70 -6.81
N GLU A 95 -8.05 37.53 -6.64
CA GLU A 95 -7.76 36.54 -5.62
C GLU A 95 -7.90 35.14 -6.21
N VAL A 96 -6.95 34.26 -5.90
CA VAL A 96 -7.00 32.84 -6.23
C VAL A 96 -7.01 32.03 -4.93
N VAL A 97 -7.97 31.12 -4.83
CA VAL A 97 -8.06 30.11 -3.79
C VAL A 97 -7.54 28.81 -4.39
N ILE A 98 -6.36 28.36 -3.94
CA ILE A 98 -5.84 27.03 -4.28
C ILE A 98 -6.77 26.01 -3.61
N ALA A 99 -7.40 25.17 -4.42
CA ALA A 99 -8.37 24.18 -4.00
C ALA A 99 -8.01 22.77 -4.53
N THR A 100 -6.74 22.55 -4.88
CA THR A 100 -6.16 21.24 -5.24
C THR A 100 -5.99 20.34 -4.02
N ASP A 101 -5.59 19.08 -4.22
CA ASP A 101 -5.44 18.12 -3.11
C ASP A 101 -4.42 18.61 -2.07
N ALA A 102 -4.64 18.26 -0.80
CA ALA A 102 -3.97 18.83 0.37
C ALA A 102 -2.55 18.25 0.61
N ASP A 103 -1.74 18.28 -0.44
CA ASP A 103 -0.38 17.72 -0.43
C ASP A 103 0.61 18.59 -1.22
N ARG A 104 1.82 18.06 -1.38
CA ARG A 104 2.90 18.72 -2.11
C ARG A 104 2.63 18.85 -3.61
N GLU A 105 2.03 17.84 -4.23
CA GLU A 105 1.78 17.82 -5.68
C GLU A 105 0.61 18.75 -6.04
N GLY A 106 -0.46 18.76 -5.24
CA GLY A 106 -1.57 19.69 -5.40
C GLY A 106 -1.13 21.15 -5.33
N GLU A 107 -0.20 21.49 -4.42
CA GLU A 107 0.39 22.84 -4.38
C GLU A 107 1.17 23.18 -5.65
N MET A 108 1.89 22.21 -6.23
CA MET A 108 2.61 22.39 -7.49
C MET A 108 1.68 22.62 -8.67
N ILE A 109 0.64 21.79 -8.81
CA ILE A 109 -0.33 21.89 -9.91
C ILE A 109 -0.92 23.31 -9.98
N ALA A 110 -1.34 23.86 -8.84
CA ALA A 110 -1.94 25.20 -8.81
C ALA A 110 -0.90 26.32 -9.01
N ARG A 111 0.23 26.27 -8.30
CA ARG A 111 1.19 27.37 -8.32
C ARG A 111 2.02 27.45 -9.58
N GLU A 112 2.37 26.32 -10.19
CA GLU A 112 3.09 26.34 -11.46
C GLU A 112 2.26 27.01 -12.55
N LEU A 113 0.93 26.78 -12.56
CA LEU A 113 0.01 27.49 -13.44
C LEU A 113 -0.02 29.00 -13.17
N MET A 114 -0.12 29.39 -11.89
CA MET A 114 -0.12 30.80 -11.48
C MET A 114 1.19 31.51 -11.83
N ASP A 115 2.33 30.87 -11.57
CA ASP A 115 3.65 31.40 -11.87
C ASP A 115 3.86 31.52 -13.39
N TYR A 116 3.44 30.52 -14.16
CA TYR A 116 3.54 30.50 -15.61
C TYR A 116 2.74 31.64 -16.28
N VAL A 117 1.58 32.01 -15.73
CA VAL A 117 0.80 33.16 -16.23
C VAL A 117 1.19 34.50 -15.57
N GLY A 118 2.12 34.47 -14.61
CA GLY A 118 2.59 35.66 -13.89
C GLY A 118 1.55 36.27 -12.94
N PHE A 119 0.69 35.46 -12.31
CA PHE A 119 -0.31 35.95 -11.36
C PHE A 119 0.35 36.63 -10.14
N LYS A 120 -0.15 37.83 -9.77
CA LYS A 120 0.37 38.63 -8.64
C LYS A 120 -0.70 39.02 -7.60
N GLY A 121 -1.92 38.50 -7.75
CA GLY A 121 -3.02 38.80 -6.83
C GLY A 121 -2.92 38.06 -5.50
N LYS A 122 -3.95 38.20 -4.66
CA LYS A 122 -4.01 37.53 -3.35
C LYS A 122 -4.14 36.02 -3.53
N ILE A 123 -3.36 35.24 -2.76
CA ILE A 123 -3.44 33.78 -2.76
C ILE A 123 -4.00 33.32 -1.41
N GLN A 124 -5.03 32.48 -1.45
CA GLN A 124 -5.58 31.74 -0.33
C GLN A 124 -5.48 30.25 -0.60
N ARG A 125 -5.58 29.43 0.45
CA ARG A 125 -5.54 27.98 0.37
C ARG A 125 -6.76 27.38 1.07
N LEU A 126 -7.56 26.65 0.30
CA LEU A 126 -8.64 25.82 0.80
C LEU A 126 -8.07 24.44 1.12
N TRP A 127 -7.80 24.15 2.40
CA TRP A 127 -7.20 22.88 2.82
C TRP A 127 -8.27 21.86 3.19
N LEU A 128 -8.51 20.88 2.31
CA LEU A 128 -9.58 19.89 2.45
C LEU A 128 -9.01 18.53 2.83
N SER A 129 -9.51 17.93 3.91
CA SER A 129 -9.27 16.53 4.28
C SER A 129 -10.35 15.60 3.73
N ALA A 130 -11.53 16.13 3.38
CA ALA A 130 -12.66 15.41 2.80
C ALA A 130 -13.51 16.35 1.93
N LEU A 131 -14.20 15.79 0.94
CA LEU A 131 -15.04 16.53 -0.02
C LEU A 131 -16.54 16.52 0.34
N ASP A 132 -16.91 16.00 1.51
CA ASP A 132 -18.29 16.10 1.99
C ASP A 132 -18.70 17.56 2.27
N VAL A 133 -20.00 17.83 2.21
CA VAL A 133 -20.56 19.19 2.29
C VAL A 133 -20.15 19.89 3.60
N ALA A 134 -20.08 19.17 4.73
CA ALA A 134 -19.75 19.77 6.02
C ALA A 134 -18.26 20.18 6.07
N SER A 135 -17.37 19.30 5.63
CA SER A 135 -15.93 19.56 5.52
C SER A 135 -15.63 20.74 4.58
N VAL A 136 -16.27 20.76 3.41
CA VAL A 136 -16.10 21.85 2.44
C VAL A 136 -16.59 23.19 3.01
N LYS A 137 -17.77 23.23 3.65
CA LYS A 137 -18.27 24.44 4.32
C LYS A 137 -17.32 24.94 5.40
N LYS A 138 -16.84 24.04 6.27
CA LYS A 138 -15.91 24.36 7.35
C LYS A 138 -14.59 24.92 6.81
N ALA A 139 -14.05 24.33 5.75
CA ALA A 139 -12.79 24.76 5.15
C ALA A 139 -12.93 26.09 4.40
N LEU A 140 -14.04 26.31 3.68
CA LEU A 140 -14.34 27.59 3.02
C LEU A 140 -14.48 28.75 4.03
N ALA A 141 -15.01 28.48 5.23
CA ALA A 141 -15.07 29.45 6.31
C ALA A 141 -13.69 29.76 6.93
N ASN A 142 -12.69 28.90 6.73
CA ASN A 142 -11.37 28.98 7.37
C ASN A 142 -10.24 28.89 6.34
N LEU A 143 -10.31 29.72 5.29
CA LEU A 143 -9.26 29.78 4.27
C LEU A 143 -7.92 30.19 4.88
N LYS A 144 -6.87 29.47 4.51
CA LYS A 144 -5.51 29.76 4.94
C LYS A 144 -4.86 30.81 4.03
N PRO A 145 -3.98 31.68 4.55
CA PRO A 145 -3.05 32.43 3.72
C PRO A 145 -2.23 31.49 2.84
N GLY A 146 -2.08 31.82 1.55
CA GLY A 146 -1.29 31.01 0.62
C GLY A 146 0.19 30.89 1.01
N THR A 147 0.72 31.73 1.90
CA THR A 147 2.09 31.63 2.39
C THR A 147 2.31 30.42 3.30
N GLU A 148 1.28 29.93 3.99
CA GLU A 148 1.40 28.78 4.91
C GLU A 148 1.84 27.49 4.18
N THR A 149 1.43 27.33 2.92
CA THR A 149 1.70 26.11 2.14
C THR A 149 2.72 26.32 1.02
N ALA A 150 3.29 27.52 0.89
CA ALA A 150 4.28 27.83 -0.14
C ALA A 150 5.55 26.96 -0.05
N GLY A 151 5.93 26.51 1.16
CA GLY A 151 7.04 25.59 1.35
C GLY A 151 6.84 24.22 0.69
N LEU A 152 5.59 23.74 0.64
CA LEU A 152 5.25 22.49 -0.06
C LEU A 152 5.51 22.63 -1.56
N TYR A 153 5.13 23.75 -2.17
CA TYR A 153 5.44 24.02 -3.56
C TYR A 153 6.94 24.00 -3.86
N GLN A 154 7.75 24.66 -3.02
CA GLN A 154 9.21 24.66 -3.19
C GLN A 154 9.79 23.23 -3.07
N SER A 155 9.25 22.42 -2.15
CA SER A 155 9.60 21.00 -2.04
C SER A 155 9.24 20.22 -3.31
N ALA A 156 8.05 20.44 -3.88
CA ALA A 156 7.58 19.77 -5.09
C ALA A 156 8.45 20.12 -6.30
N LEU A 157 8.73 21.41 -6.45
CA LEU A 157 9.57 21.95 -7.50
C LEU A 157 11.01 21.43 -7.41
N GLY A 158 11.56 21.38 -6.18
CA GLY A 158 12.87 20.80 -5.92
C GLY A 158 12.93 19.32 -6.32
N ARG A 159 11.90 18.53 -5.96
CA ARG A 159 11.78 17.13 -6.36
C ARG A 159 11.72 16.98 -7.89
N SER A 160 10.83 17.71 -8.55
CA SER A 160 10.64 17.65 -10.01
C SER A 160 11.94 17.95 -10.77
N ARG A 161 12.63 19.01 -10.36
CA ARG A 161 13.92 19.43 -10.95
C ARG A 161 15.04 18.43 -10.68
N ALA A 162 15.12 17.89 -9.46
CA ALA A 162 16.11 16.86 -9.12
C ALA A 162 15.88 15.57 -9.92
N ASP A 163 14.62 15.12 -10.03
CA ASP A 163 14.25 13.95 -10.81
C ASP A 163 14.58 14.16 -12.31
N TRP A 164 14.36 15.37 -12.85
CA TRP A 164 14.75 15.73 -14.23
C TRP A 164 16.28 15.72 -14.42
N LEU A 165 17.04 16.35 -13.51
CA LEU A 165 18.51 16.39 -13.59
C LEU A 165 19.12 14.99 -13.58
N VAL A 166 18.68 14.14 -12.64
CA VAL A 166 19.16 12.76 -12.54
C VAL A 166 18.71 11.97 -13.77
N GLY A 167 17.43 12.05 -14.12
CA GLY A 167 16.84 11.28 -15.21
C GLY A 167 17.47 11.59 -16.56
N MET A 168 17.53 12.87 -16.94
CA MET A 168 18.05 13.30 -18.24
C MET A 168 19.54 13.01 -18.38
N ASN A 169 20.33 13.33 -17.36
CA ASN A 169 21.78 13.19 -17.45
C ASN A 169 22.21 11.72 -17.40
N LEU A 170 21.73 10.96 -16.42
CA LEU A 170 22.18 9.58 -16.26
C LEU A 170 21.62 8.67 -17.36
N THR A 171 20.37 8.86 -17.80
CA THR A 171 19.83 8.09 -18.93
C THR A 171 20.65 8.33 -20.20
N ARG A 172 21.00 9.59 -20.51
CA ARG A 172 21.86 9.90 -21.66
C ARG A 172 23.24 9.28 -21.53
N ALA A 173 23.88 9.40 -20.36
CA ALA A 173 25.21 8.85 -20.10
C ALA A 173 25.22 7.32 -20.26
N PHE A 174 24.32 6.59 -19.58
CA PHE A 174 24.27 5.13 -19.62
C PHE A 174 23.83 4.60 -21.00
N THR A 175 22.94 5.30 -21.70
CA THR A 175 22.56 4.94 -23.06
C THR A 175 23.73 5.08 -24.03
N LEU A 176 24.50 6.19 -23.94
CA LEU A 176 25.68 6.39 -24.78
C LEU A 176 26.79 5.36 -24.48
N ALA A 177 27.01 5.05 -23.20
CA ALA A 177 27.95 4.02 -22.79
C ALA A 177 27.54 2.65 -23.34
N GLY A 178 26.27 2.26 -23.21
CA GLY A 178 25.75 1.01 -23.77
C GLY A 178 25.89 0.94 -25.29
N ARG A 179 25.56 2.02 -26.01
CA ARG A 179 25.72 2.09 -27.48
C ARG A 179 27.17 1.90 -27.93
N SER A 180 28.13 2.45 -27.18
CA SER A 180 29.56 2.24 -27.48
C SER A 180 30.00 0.77 -27.36
N GLN A 181 29.21 -0.06 -26.67
CA GLN A 181 29.44 -1.50 -26.49
C GLN A 181 28.49 -2.35 -27.35
N GLY A 182 27.76 -1.75 -28.29
CA GLY A 182 26.84 -2.47 -29.20
C GLY A 182 25.43 -2.70 -28.65
N SER A 183 25.08 -2.13 -27.49
CA SER A 183 23.69 -2.17 -27.00
C SER A 183 22.79 -1.26 -27.82
N GLU A 184 21.67 -1.79 -28.29
CA GLU A 184 20.57 -1.01 -28.82
C GLU A 184 19.64 -0.53 -27.68
N GLY A 185 18.72 0.39 -27.99
CA GLY A 185 17.72 0.88 -27.04
C GLY A 185 18.18 2.00 -26.09
N VAL A 186 17.34 2.29 -25.10
CA VAL A 186 17.55 3.32 -24.06
C VAL A 186 17.81 2.64 -22.72
N ARG A 187 18.89 3.03 -22.04
CA ARG A 187 19.19 2.59 -20.68
C ARG A 187 18.71 3.67 -19.71
N SER A 188 17.43 3.61 -19.34
CA SER A 188 16.84 4.61 -18.45
C SER A 188 17.37 4.50 -17.03
N VAL A 189 17.75 5.64 -16.46
CA VAL A 189 18.25 5.74 -15.08
C VAL A 189 17.41 6.78 -14.36
N GLY A 190 16.99 6.47 -13.14
CA GLY A 190 16.22 7.39 -12.33
C GLY A 190 16.25 7.02 -10.84
N ARG A 191 16.05 8.03 -10.00
CA ARG A 191 16.15 7.93 -8.54
C ARG A 191 15.17 6.92 -7.90
N VAL A 192 14.09 6.55 -8.61
CA VAL A 192 13.12 5.54 -8.16
C VAL A 192 13.24 4.25 -8.96
N GLN A 193 13.18 4.32 -10.30
CA GLN A 193 13.23 3.13 -11.16
C GLN A 193 14.50 2.29 -10.95
N THR A 194 15.67 2.94 -10.80
CA THR A 194 16.94 2.21 -10.72
C THR A 194 17.12 1.51 -9.38
N PRO A 195 16.81 2.11 -8.21
CA PRO A 195 16.73 1.37 -6.96
C PRO A 195 15.68 0.25 -6.97
N THR A 196 14.52 0.44 -7.61
CA THR A 196 13.52 -0.62 -7.78
C THR A 196 14.07 -1.79 -8.59
N LEU A 197 14.75 -1.53 -9.72
CA LEU A 197 15.43 -2.56 -10.49
C LEU A 197 16.50 -3.28 -9.66
N ASN A 198 17.28 -2.53 -8.87
CA ASN A 198 18.30 -3.12 -8.01
C ASN A 198 17.70 -4.08 -6.96
N LEU A 199 16.49 -3.83 -6.43
CA LEU A 199 15.82 -4.79 -5.54
C LEU A 199 15.64 -6.15 -6.24
N VAL A 200 15.15 -6.14 -7.47
CA VAL A 200 14.94 -7.36 -8.27
C VAL A 200 16.28 -8.04 -8.57
N VAL A 201 17.27 -7.29 -9.04
CA VAL A 201 18.61 -7.83 -9.35
C VAL A 201 19.27 -8.45 -8.12
N GLN A 202 19.17 -7.83 -6.94
CA GLN A 202 19.73 -8.38 -5.71
C GLN A 202 19.00 -9.65 -5.28
N ARG A 203 17.67 -9.69 -5.39
CA ARG A 203 16.89 -10.91 -5.12
C ARG A 203 17.29 -12.04 -6.06
N ASP A 204 17.45 -11.76 -7.34
CA ASP A 204 17.82 -12.77 -8.33
C ASP A 204 19.22 -13.30 -8.10
N ARG A 205 20.19 -12.43 -7.79
CA ARG A 205 21.55 -12.85 -7.39
C ARG A 205 21.55 -13.68 -6.11
N GLN A 206 20.70 -13.35 -5.12
CA GLN A 206 20.55 -14.16 -3.92
C GLN A 206 20.04 -15.56 -4.25
N ILE A 207 19.09 -15.68 -5.18
CA ILE A 207 18.54 -16.96 -5.63
C ILE A 207 19.58 -17.76 -6.41
N GLU A 208 20.28 -17.13 -7.37
CA GLU A 208 21.33 -17.77 -8.17
C GLU A 208 22.51 -18.26 -7.33
N GLY A 209 22.91 -17.45 -6.34
CA GLY A 209 23.99 -17.79 -5.42
C GLY A 209 23.57 -18.70 -4.27
N PHE A 210 22.29 -19.03 -4.13
CA PHE A 210 21.78 -19.82 -3.02
C PHE A 210 22.27 -21.28 -3.11
N LYS A 211 22.87 -21.76 -2.02
CA LYS A 211 23.27 -23.16 -1.87
C LYS A 211 22.35 -23.82 -0.85
N PRO A 212 21.45 -24.72 -1.28
CA PRO A 212 20.56 -25.42 -0.37
C PRO A 212 21.35 -26.25 0.67
N VAL A 213 21.10 -25.98 1.95
CA VAL A 213 21.71 -26.71 3.07
C VAL A 213 20.69 -27.74 3.59
N PRO A 214 21.03 -29.04 3.66
CA PRO A 214 20.17 -30.03 4.29
C PRO A 214 20.13 -29.77 5.79
N TYR A 215 18.95 -29.95 6.39
CA TYR A 215 18.77 -29.91 7.82
C TYR A 215 17.75 -30.94 8.26
N PHE A 216 17.75 -31.25 9.54
CA PHE A 216 16.93 -32.30 10.11
C PHE A 216 16.05 -31.73 11.21
N GLU A 217 14.84 -32.25 11.29
CA GLU A 217 13.89 -31.98 12.38
C GLU A 217 13.50 -33.30 13.03
N LEU A 218 13.42 -33.30 14.36
CA LEU A 218 12.95 -34.44 15.13
C LEU A 218 11.57 -34.13 15.67
N PHE A 219 10.61 -35.00 15.36
CA PHE A 219 9.27 -34.94 15.91
C PHE A 219 9.07 -36.08 16.90
N GLY A 220 8.48 -35.75 18.05
CA GLY A 220 8.05 -36.72 19.06
C GLY A 220 6.54 -36.77 19.11
N PHE A 221 5.97 -37.98 19.05
CA PHE A 221 4.53 -38.20 19.14
C PHE A 221 4.18 -38.74 20.51
N PHE A 222 3.50 -37.93 21.31
CA PHE A 222 3.11 -38.27 22.67
C PHE A 222 1.62 -38.62 22.74
N ALA A 223 1.23 -39.48 23.68
CA ALA A 223 -0.17 -39.89 23.85
C ALA A 223 -0.71 -39.54 25.24
N ALA A 224 -1.84 -38.85 25.27
CA ALA A 224 -2.59 -38.55 26.49
C ALA A 224 -4.08 -38.45 26.17
N GLY A 225 -4.76 -39.60 26.10
CA GLY A 225 -6.12 -39.72 25.58
C GLY A 225 -6.20 -39.62 24.05
N GLN A 226 -5.44 -38.70 23.45
CA GLN A 226 -5.18 -38.61 22.01
C GLN A 226 -3.66 -38.48 21.75
N ALA A 227 -3.23 -38.90 20.56
CA ALA A 227 -1.86 -38.66 20.10
C ALA A 227 -1.72 -37.22 19.58
N PHE A 228 -0.59 -36.57 19.85
CA PHE A 228 -0.28 -35.23 19.36
C PHE A 228 1.20 -35.12 19.00
N LYS A 229 1.49 -34.26 18.02
CA LYS A 229 2.83 -34.09 17.45
C LYS A 229 3.55 -32.96 18.16
N THR A 230 4.81 -33.17 18.48
CA THR A 230 5.69 -32.15 19.07
C THR A 230 7.00 -32.10 18.31
N LYS A 231 7.65 -30.95 18.31
CA LYS A 231 8.95 -30.74 17.66
C LYS A 231 10.03 -30.60 18.72
N TRP A 232 11.11 -31.36 18.57
CA TRP A 232 12.30 -31.21 19.41
C TRP A 232 12.92 -29.83 19.20
N LYS A 233 13.24 -29.16 20.30
CA LYS A 233 13.96 -27.90 20.29
C LYS A 233 15.45 -28.17 20.48
N MET A 234 16.22 -27.88 19.45
CA MET A 234 17.67 -28.04 19.54
C MET A 234 18.28 -27.05 20.56
N PRO A 235 19.25 -27.48 21.40
CA PRO A 235 19.97 -26.58 22.30
C PRO A 235 20.67 -25.42 21.59
N GLU A 236 20.74 -24.27 22.27
CA GLU A 236 21.44 -23.08 21.75
C GLU A 236 22.93 -23.36 21.52
N GLY A 237 23.48 -22.80 20.44
CA GLY A 237 24.90 -22.92 20.09
C GLY A 237 25.27 -24.16 19.27
N GLN A 238 24.31 -25.03 18.97
CA GLN A 238 24.48 -26.20 18.08
C GLN A 238 23.66 -26.09 16.78
N ASN A 239 22.98 -24.96 16.55
CA ASN A 239 22.19 -24.64 15.38
C ASN A 239 22.88 -23.71 14.38
N ASP A 240 22.34 -23.66 13.17
CA ASP A 240 22.58 -22.54 12.26
C ASP A 240 21.85 -21.26 12.73
N GLU A 241 22.05 -20.14 12.03
CA GLU A 241 21.41 -18.85 12.35
C GLU A 241 19.87 -18.90 12.32
N ALA A 242 19.28 -19.89 11.65
CA ALA A 242 17.85 -20.10 11.54
C ALA A 242 17.32 -21.13 12.56
N GLY A 243 18.17 -21.67 13.44
CA GLY A 243 17.79 -22.63 14.47
C GLY A 243 17.75 -24.09 14.02
N HIS A 244 18.22 -24.41 12.81
CA HIS A 244 18.16 -25.76 12.25
C HIS A 244 19.29 -26.67 12.75
N CYS A 245 19.00 -27.98 12.83
CA CYS A 245 20.00 -29.02 13.05
C CYS A 245 20.60 -29.51 11.74
N LEU A 246 21.90 -29.29 11.55
CA LEU A 246 22.60 -29.71 10.33
C LEU A 246 23.19 -31.13 10.44
N ASP A 247 23.36 -31.65 11.65
CA ASP A 247 23.93 -32.97 11.90
C ASP A 247 22.85 -34.02 12.16
N ARG A 248 22.74 -34.96 11.23
CA ARG A 248 21.80 -36.08 11.32
C ARG A 248 22.07 -36.97 12.54
N ASN A 249 23.35 -37.18 12.89
CA ASN A 249 23.72 -38.09 13.98
C ASN A 249 23.22 -37.56 15.33
N THR A 250 23.26 -36.24 15.53
CA THR A 250 22.72 -35.58 16.72
C THR A 250 21.23 -35.90 16.88
N ILE A 251 20.43 -35.76 15.83
CA ILE A 251 19.00 -36.08 15.89
C ILE A 251 18.74 -37.57 16.12
N GLU A 252 19.46 -38.45 15.43
CA GLU A 252 19.29 -39.89 15.60
C GLU A 252 19.70 -40.36 17.00
N ALA A 253 20.76 -39.77 17.58
CA ALA A 253 21.17 -40.05 18.95
C ALA A 253 20.10 -39.63 19.97
N VAL A 254 19.46 -38.46 19.76
CA VAL A 254 18.33 -38.02 20.59
C VAL A 254 17.15 -38.97 20.44
N ALA A 255 16.77 -39.35 19.21
CA ALA A 255 15.68 -40.28 18.96
C ALA A 255 15.88 -41.64 19.66
N ILE A 256 17.10 -42.19 19.63
CA ILE A 256 17.47 -43.43 20.34
C ILE A 256 17.43 -43.22 21.86
N LYS A 257 17.98 -42.11 22.36
CA LYS A 257 18.05 -41.78 23.80
C LYS A 257 16.68 -41.74 24.47
N ILE A 258 15.65 -41.29 23.73
CA ILE A 258 14.29 -41.09 24.25
C ILE A 258 13.33 -42.24 23.92
N ALA A 259 13.75 -43.23 23.13
CA ALA A 259 12.92 -44.34 22.72
C ALA A 259 12.34 -45.10 23.92
N ASP A 260 11.04 -45.46 23.85
CA ASP A 260 10.27 -46.16 24.88
C ASP A 260 10.24 -45.47 26.26
N LYS A 261 10.52 -44.17 26.32
CA LYS A 261 10.49 -43.38 27.56
C LYS A 261 9.23 -42.54 27.68
N THR A 262 9.00 -42.08 28.91
CA THR A 262 7.89 -41.21 29.27
C THR A 262 8.42 -39.80 29.52
N GLY A 263 7.86 -38.82 28.83
CA GLY A 263 8.15 -37.41 29.06
C GLY A 263 7.34 -36.85 30.22
N THR A 264 7.71 -35.67 30.69
CA THR A 264 6.94 -34.89 31.67
C THR A 264 6.57 -33.55 31.05
N VAL A 265 5.31 -33.15 31.16
CA VAL A 265 4.84 -31.83 30.74
C VAL A 265 5.51 -30.77 31.62
N SER A 266 6.52 -30.09 31.08
CA SER A 266 7.26 -29.04 31.79
C SER A 266 6.57 -27.69 31.72
N ARG A 267 5.74 -27.46 30.69
CA ARG A 267 4.85 -26.31 30.56
C ARG A 267 3.55 -26.70 29.86
N CYS A 268 2.43 -26.18 30.36
CA CYS A 268 1.16 -26.17 29.66
C CYS A 268 0.49 -24.82 29.94
N GLU A 269 0.40 -23.96 28.93
CA GLU A 269 -0.13 -22.60 29.09
C GLU A 269 -1.09 -22.29 27.96
N THR A 270 -2.32 -21.90 28.31
CA THR A 270 -3.33 -21.45 27.35
C THR A 270 -3.53 -19.95 27.47
N LYS A 271 -3.46 -19.25 26.34
CA LYS A 271 -3.75 -17.81 26.24
C LYS A 271 -4.83 -17.55 25.20
N ARG A 272 -5.83 -16.75 25.59
CA ARG A 272 -6.77 -16.15 24.65
C ARG A 272 -6.02 -15.11 23.80
N ILE A 273 -6.03 -15.28 22.48
CA ILE A 273 -5.50 -14.34 21.51
C ILE A 273 -6.65 -13.69 20.74
N THR A 274 -6.57 -12.38 20.55
CA THR A 274 -7.54 -11.57 19.82
C THR A 274 -6.87 -10.96 18.59
N GLU A 275 -7.39 -11.28 17.40
CA GLU A 275 -6.96 -10.73 16.13
C GLU A 275 -8.03 -9.78 15.57
N ASN A 276 -7.66 -8.51 15.43
CA ASN A 276 -8.54 -7.52 14.80
C ASN A 276 -8.65 -7.75 13.29
N ALA A 277 -9.76 -7.30 12.71
CA ALA A 277 -9.96 -7.31 11.26
C ALA A 277 -8.82 -6.58 10.54
N PRO A 278 -8.40 -7.04 9.34
CA PRO A 278 -7.48 -6.29 8.50
C PRO A 278 -8.08 -4.91 8.21
N LEU A 279 -7.22 -3.89 8.16
CA LEU A 279 -7.66 -2.52 7.92
C LEU A 279 -8.22 -2.36 6.49
N PRO A 280 -9.09 -1.37 6.25
CA PRO A 280 -9.43 -0.92 4.89
C PRO A 280 -8.18 -0.58 4.07
N PHE A 281 -8.31 -0.57 2.74
CA PHE A 281 -7.15 -0.48 1.86
C PHE A 281 -6.62 0.94 1.65
N SER A 282 -5.30 1.09 1.68
CA SER A 282 -4.55 2.01 0.82
C SER A 282 -4.32 1.36 -0.55
N LEU A 283 -3.93 2.13 -1.57
CA LEU A 283 -3.70 1.62 -2.93
C LEU A 283 -2.66 0.49 -2.96
N SER A 284 -1.55 0.62 -2.26
CA SER A 284 -0.47 -0.38 -2.25
C SER A 284 -0.90 -1.65 -1.56
N SER A 285 -1.66 -1.54 -0.45
CA SER A 285 -2.22 -2.74 0.20
C SER A 285 -3.26 -3.43 -0.68
N LEU A 286 -4.05 -2.67 -1.45
CA LEU A 286 -4.97 -3.22 -2.45
C LEU A 286 -4.20 -3.92 -3.59
N GLN A 287 -3.17 -3.28 -4.14
CA GLN A 287 -2.30 -3.85 -5.17
C GLN A 287 -1.62 -5.14 -4.70
N LYS A 288 -1.11 -5.16 -3.47
CA LYS A 288 -0.52 -6.35 -2.87
C LYS A 288 -1.53 -7.49 -2.76
N ALA A 289 -2.72 -7.21 -2.23
CA ALA A 289 -3.77 -8.21 -2.06
C ALA A 289 -4.29 -8.74 -3.42
N CYS A 290 -4.53 -7.85 -4.39
CA CYS A 290 -4.97 -8.25 -5.74
C CYS A 290 -3.89 -9.02 -6.51
N SER A 291 -2.61 -8.69 -6.33
CA SER A 291 -1.50 -9.45 -6.91
C SER A 291 -1.46 -10.88 -6.33
N ALA A 292 -1.62 -11.03 -5.02
CA ALA A 292 -1.62 -12.33 -4.35
C ALA A 292 -2.85 -13.19 -4.71
N GLN A 293 -4.06 -12.61 -4.66
CA GLN A 293 -5.30 -13.37 -4.84
C GLN A 293 -5.70 -13.58 -6.31
N PHE A 294 -5.38 -12.61 -7.18
CA PHE A 294 -5.93 -12.56 -8.53
C PHE A 294 -4.85 -12.48 -9.63
N GLY A 295 -3.57 -12.35 -9.26
CA GLY A 295 -2.47 -12.18 -10.22
C GLY A 295 -2.52 -10.86 -10.99
N LEU A 296 -3.28 -9.86 -10.52
CA LEU A 296 -3.41 -8.57 -11.20
C LEU A 296 -2.15 -7.72 -11.01
N GLY A 297 -1.73 -7.06 -12.09
CA GLY A 297 -0.61 -6.12 -12.08
C GLY A 297 -0.91 -4.84 -11.32
N ALA A 298 0.12 -4.16 -10.83
CA ALA A 298 -0.01 -2.93 -10.05
C ALA A 298 -0.74 -1.82 -10.82
N GLN A 299 -0.42 -1.64 -12.10
CA GLN A 299 -1.02 -0.62 -12.96
C GLN A 299 -2.48 -0.98 -13.28
N GLU A 300 -2.76 -2.26 -13.57
CA GLU A 300 -4.12 -2.74 -13.80
C GLU A 300 -5.02 -2.48 -12.59
N VAL A 301 -4.56 -2.76 -11.37
CA VAL A 301 -5.32 -2.47 -10.15
C VAL A 301 -5.57 -0.97 -9.97
N LEU A 302 -4.59 -0.12 -10.28
CA LEU A 302 -4.75 1.34 -10.21
C LEU A 302 -5.77 1.84 -11.25
N ASP A 303 -5.80 1.28 -12.45
CA ASP A 303 -6.75 1.65 -13.50
C ASP A 303 -8.17 1.18 -13.13
N ILE A 304 -8.30 -0.03 -12.60
CA ILE A 304 -9.56 -0.55 -12.05
C ILE A 304 -10.05 0.32 -10.89
N ALA A 305 -9.20 0.67 -9.94
CA ALA A 305 -9.58 1.50 -8.81
C ALA A 305 -10.02 2.92 -9.26
N GLN A 306 -9.38 3.47 -10.31
CA GLN A 306 -9.83 4.70 -10.97
C GLN A 306 -11.21 4.54 -11.61
N ALA A 307 -11.47 3.46 -12.35
CA ALA A 307 -12.78 3.19 -12.92
C ALA A 307 -13.86 3.04 -11.84
N LEU A 308 -13.57 2.34 -10.74
CA LEU A 308 -14.46 2.20 -9.59
C LEU A 308 -14.79 3.55 -8.94
N TYR A 309 -13.87 4.50 -8.93
CA TYR A 309 -14.06 5.83 -8.37
C TYR A 309 -14.78 6.79 -9.32
N GLU A 310 -14.34 6.91 -10.57
CA GLU A 310 -14.81 7.95 -11.50
C GLU A 310 -16.03 7.51 -12.34
N THR A 311 -15.97 6.29 -12.88
CA THR A 311 -17.00 5.74 -13.76
C THR A 311 -18.17 5.19 -12.93
N HIS A 312 -17.86 4.27 -12.02
CA HIS A 312 -18.86 3.55 -11.24
C HIS A 312 -19.31 4.30 -9.99
N LYS A 313 -18.51 5.26 -9.51
CA LYS A 313 -18.72 6.00 -8.24
C LYS A 313 -18.93 5.08 -7.04
N ALA A 314 -18.38 3.88 -7.11
CA ALA A 314 -18.59 2.80 -6.16
C ALA A 314 -17.62 2.87 -4.98
N THR A 315 -16.46 3.51 -5.16
CA THR A 315 -15.43 3.63 -4.11
C THR A 315 -14.97 5.06 -3.89
N THR A 316 -14.28 5.32 -2.79
CA THR A 316 -13.63 6.59 -2.48
C THR A 316 -12.29 6.73 -3.22
N TYR A 317 -11.60 7.86 -3.03
CA TYR A 317 -10.42 8.22 -3.83
C TYR A 317 -9.33 7.12 -3.84
N PRO A 318 -8.95 6.60 -5.02
CA PRO A 318 -8.21 5.34 -5.12
C PRO A 318 -6.70 5.48 -5.02
N ARG A 319 -6.15 6.71 -4.93
CA ARG A 319 -4.69 6.95 -4.82
C ARG A 319 -4.28 7.30 -3.39
N SER A 320 -5.04 6.82 -2.41
CA SER A 320 -4.79 7.02 -0.98
C SER A 320 -3.68 6.10 -0.47
N ASP A 321 -2.79 6.64 0.36
CA ASP A 321 -1.75 5.90 1.08
C ASP A 321 -2.19 5.50 2.51
N CYS A 322 -3.42 5.80 2.89
CA CYS A 322 -3.93 5.58 4.23
C CYS A 322 -4.83 4.34 4.30
N ASN A 323 -4.69 3.57 5.38
CA ASN A 323 -5.55 2.41 5.70
C ASN A 323 -6.60 2.73 6.79
N TYR A 324 -6.71 3.99 7.23
CA TYR A 324 -7.61 4.43 8.31
C TYR A 324 -8.77 5.28 7.77
N LEU A 325 -9.81 5.41 8.60
CA LEU A 325 -11.02 6.20 8.35
C LEU A 325 -11.19 7.30 9.40
N PRO A 326 -11.74 8.48 9.05
CA PRO A 326 -12.03 9.54 10.00
C PRO A 326 -13.13 9.10 10.97
N GLU A 327 -12.94 9.34 12.26
CA GLU A 327 -13.94 9.04 13.30
C GLU A 327 -15.25 9.81 13.06
N GLU A 328 -15.16 11.00 12.48
CA GLU A 328 -16.29 11.85 12.14
C GLU A 328 -17.21 11.21 11.10
N GLN A 329 -16.69 10.37 10.20
CA GLN A 329 -17.45 9.68 9.16
C GLN A 329 -18.12 8.39 9.66
N PHE A 330 -17.93 7.99 10.92
CA PHE A 330 -18.52 6.75 11.44
C PHE A 330 -20.05 6.69 11.30
N HIS A 331 -20.73 7.83 11.46
CA HIS A 331 -22.18 7.93 11.33
C HIS A 331 -22.70 7.58 9.93
N GLU A 332 -21.84 7.65 8.92
CA GLU A 332 -22.14 7.32 7.52
C GLU A 332 -22.20 5.81 7.27
N ALA A 333 -21.68 4.98 8.19
CA ALA A 333 -21.56 3.54 7.99
C ALA A 333 -22.90 2.86 7.66
N SER A 334 -23.98 3.27 8.32
CA SER A 334 -25.33 2.73 8.07
C SER A 334 -25.82 2.99 6.65
N GLY A 335 -25.52 4.17 6.08
CA GLY A 335 -25.87 4.52 4.71
C GLY A 335 -25.11 3.66 3.70
N ILE A 336 -23.81 3.50 3.90
CA ILE A 336 -22.95 2.69 3.02
C ILE A 336 -23.39 1.21 3.05
N VAL A 337 -23.59 0.64 4.23
CA VAL A 337 -24.03 -0.77 4.36
C VAL A 337 -25.40 -0.99 3.72
N LYS A 338 -26.33 -0.04 3.86
CA LYS A 338 -27.62 -0.09 3.18
C LYS A 338 -27.49 -0.04 1.66
N ALA A 339 -26.62 0.83 1.13
CA ALA A 339 -26.34 0.91 -0.30
C ALA A 339 -25.78 -0.41 -0.84
N LEU A 340 -24.85 -1.03 -0.12
CA LEU A 340 -24.29 -2.34 -0.46
C LEU A 340 -25.36 -3.44 -0.45
N ALA A 341 -26.17 -3.53 0.61
CA ALA A 341 -27.24 -4.51 0.74
C ALA A 341 -28.33 -4.37 -0.34
N SER A 342 -28.56 -3.14 -0.83
CA SER A 342 -29.51 -2.91 -1.92
C SER A 342 -29.01 -3.37 -3.29
N ALA A 343 -27.69 -3.41 -3.48
CA ALA A 343 -27.07 -3.84 -4.73
C ALA A 343 -26.72 -5.33 -4.75
N ASP A 344 -26.55 -5.96 -3.58
CA ASP A 344 -26.14 -7.36 -3.45
C ASP A 344 -26.95 -8.09 -2.36
N PRO A 345 -27.81 -9.07 -2.73
CA PRO A 345 -28.59 -9.85 -1.78
C PRO A 345 -27.78 -10.63 -0.75
N ASP A 346 -26.54 -11.02 -1.05
CA ASP A 346 -25.70 -11.74 -0.10
C ASP A 346 -25.23 -10.81 1.03
N ILE A 347 -25.01 -9.52 0.73
CA ILE A 347 -24.72 -8.51 1.74
C ILE A 347 -25.96 -8.22 2.59
N HIS A 348 -27.16 -8.28 2.01
CA HIS A 348 -28.39 -8.14 2.78
C HIS A 348 -28.49 -9.22 3.86
N ARG A 349 -28.17 -10.48 3.55
CA ARG A 349 -28.13 -11.57 4.54
C ARG A 349 -27.06 -11.39 5.59
N LEU A 350 -25.92 -10.78 5.23
CA LEU A 350 -24.84 -10.49 6.16
C LEU A 350 -25.20 -9.35 7.13
N SER A 351 -26.09 -8.43 6.72
CA SER A 351 -26.37 -7.21 7.48
C SER A 351 -26.83 -7.45 8.92
N GLU A 352 -27.51 -8.57 9.19
CA GLU A 352 -27.95 -8.97 10.53
C GLU A 352 -26.78 -9.32 11.48
N LYS A 353 -25.61 -9.66 10.93
CA LYS A 353 -24.40 -10.01 11.70
C LYS A 353 -23.48 -8.81 11.93
N LEU A 354 -23.74 -7.68 11.28
CA LEU A 354 -22.91 -6.47 11.39
C LEU A 354 -23.35 -5.64 12.59
N ASP A 355 -22.42 -5.35 13.50
CA ASP A 355 -22.64 -4.38 14.57
C ASP A 355 -22.15 -3.00 14.09
N LEU A 356 -23.09 -2.19 13.60
CA LEU A 356 -22.81 -0.83 13.13
C LEU A 356 -22.55 0.17 14.26
N SER A 357 -22.65 -0.24 15.53
CA SER A 357 -22.21 0.56 16.68
C SER A 357 -20.73 0.33 17.00
N ARG A 358 -20.14 -0.76 16.50
CA ARG A 358 -18.73 -1.11 16.74
C ARG A 358 -17.79 -0.21 15.97
N LYS A 359 -16.86 0.42 16.68
CA LYS A 359 -15.71 1.14 16.13
C LYS A 359 -14.46 0.28 16.20
N SER A 360 -14.09 -0.36 15.07
CA SER A 360 -12.79 -1.04 14.96
C SER A 360 -11.62 -0.04 15.05
N PRO A 361 -10.37 -0.53 15.22
CA PRO A 361 -9.18 0.33 15.15
C PRO A 361 -8.98 1.09 13.83
N ALA A 362 -9.75 0.80 12.78
CA ALA A 362 -9.70 1.52 11.51
C ALA A 362 -10.20 2.96 11.63
N TRP A 363 -11.10 3.26 12.57
CA TRP A 363 -11.62 4.60 12.81
C TRP A 363 -10.63 5.37 13.70
N ASN A 364 -9.77 6.18 13.07
CA ASN A 364 -8.70 6.88 13.76
C ASN A 364 -8.26 8.12 12.99
N THR A 365 -8.86 9.27 13.30
CA THR A 365 -8.57 10.55 12.62
C THR A 365 -7.11 10.96 12.74
N LYS A 366 -6.41 10.57 13.82
CA LYS A 366 -4.99 10.91 14.04
C LYS A 366 -4.04 10.20 13.08
N LYS A 367 -4.48 9.12 12.41
CA LYS A 367 -3.69 8.36 11.44
C LYS A 367 -4.04 8.66 9.98
N ILE A 368 -4.95 9.60 9.75
CA ILE A 368 -5.31 10.08 8.42
C ILE A 368 -4.19 10.98 7.87
N THR A 369 -3.85 10.76 6.60
CA THR A 369 -2.89 11.59 5.84
C THR A 369 -3.68 12.67 5.07
N ALA A 370 -3.36 12.92 3.80
CA ALA A 370 -4.17 13.78 2.94
C ALA A 370 -5.52 13.14 2.58
N HIS A 371 -5.59 11.81 2.59
CA HIS A 371 -6.77 11.03 2.26
C HIS A 371 -6.99 9.92 3.30
N HIS A 372 -8.21 9.39 3.34
CA HIS A 372 -8.54 8.19 4.12
C HIS A 372 -8.56 6.95 3.23
N ALA A 373 -8.80 5.77 3.81
CA ALA A 373 -8.81 4.52 3.08
C ALA A 373 -9.84 4.44 1.94
N ILE A 374 -9.55 3.57 0.98
CA ILE A 374 -10.41 3.21 -0.15
C ILE A 374 -11.55 2.32 0.40
N ILE A 375 -12.76 2.86 0.40
CA ILE A 375 -13.98 2.19 0.89
C ILE A 375 -15.14 2.37 -0.08
N PRO A 376 -16.21 1.57 0.04
CA PRO A 376 -17.42 1.80 -0.75
C PRO A 376 -18.10 3.14 -0.44
N THR A 377 -18.92 3.65 -1.36
CA THR A 377 -19.69 4.89 -1.18
C THR A 377 -21.15 4.63 -0.79
N HIS A 378 -21.89 5.71 -0.53
CA HIS A 378 -23.35 5.68 -0.30
C HIS A 378 -24.16 5.40 -1.57
N THR A 379 -23.53 5.37 -2.74
CA THR A 379 -24.23 5.11 -4.00
C THR A 379 -24.33 3.61 -4.20
N PRO A 380 -25.55 3.04 -4.34
CA PRO A 380 -25.69 1.63 -4.70
C PRO A 380 -24.91 1.34 -6.01
N PRO A 381 -23.90 0.47 -5.99
CA PRO A 381 -23.10 0.19 -7.18
C PRO A 381 -23.93 -0.56 -8.22
N ASN A 382 -23.79 -0.20 -9.51
CA ASN A 382 -24.28 -1.06 -10.59
C ASN A 382 -23.26 -2.16 -10.85
N LEU A 383 -23.48 -3.26 -10.15
CA LEU A 383 -22.66 -4.45 -10.14
C LEU A 383 -22.55 -5.19 -11.48
N GLU A 384 -23.54 -5.04 -12.37
CA GLU A 384 -23.56 -5.64 -13.70
C GLU A 384 -22.79 -4.82 -14.74
N ALA A 385 -22.56 -3.53 -14.46
CA ALA A 385 -21.76 -2.66 -15.31
C ALA A 385 -20.24 -2.85 -15.13
N MET A 386 -19.83 -3.56 -14.08
CA MET A 386 -18.43 -3.86 -13.79
C MET A 386 -17.97 -5.09 -14.57
N ASN A 387 -16.78 -5.02 -15.16
CA ASN A 387 -16.14 -6.20 -15.71
C ASN A 387 -15.66 -7.17 -14.60
N GLY A 388 -15.23 -8.39 -14.98
CA GLY A 388 -14.85 -9.42 -14.01
C GLY A 388 -13.74 -9.01 -13.03
N ASN A 389 -12.72 -8.28 -13.49
CA ASN A 389 -11.62 -7.83 -12.61
C ASN A 389 -12.06 -6.63 -11.76
N GLU A 390 -12.81 -5.67 -12.32
CA GLU A 390 -13.43 -4.57 -11.55
C GLU A 390 -14.29 -5.12 -10.42
N ARG A 391 -15.08 -6.15 -10.70
CA ARG A 391 -15.93 -6.81 -9.74
C ARG A 391 -15.12 -7.44 -8.61
N LYS A 392 -14.10 -8.25 -8.92
CA LYS A 392 -13.21 -8.86 -7.92
C LYS A 392 -12.56 -7.81 -6.99
N VAL A 393 -12.01 -6.74 -7.57
CA VAL A 393 -11.36 -5.68 -6.80
C VAL A 393 -12.37 -4.96 -5.90
N TYR A 394 -13.56 -4.63 -6.43
CA TYR A 394 -14.62 -4.01 -5.63
C TYR A 394 -15.11 -4.91 -4.49
N GLU A 395 -15.25 -6.21 -4.74
CA GLU A 395 -15.64 -7.19 -3.74
C GLU A 395 -14.61 -7.31 -2.61
N LEU A 396 -13.33 -7.20 -2.93
CA LEU A 396 -12.27 -7.18 -1.94
C LEU A 396 -12.31 -5.90 -1.07
N ILE A 397 -12.51 -4.74 -1.69
CA ILE A 397 -12.67 -3.44 -0.99
C ILE A 397 -13.86 -3.46 -0.03
N ARG A 398 -15.04 -3.88 -0.51
CA ARG A 398 -16.24 -3.93 0.35
C ARG A 398 -16.10 -4.94 1.48
N ARG A 399 -15.45 -6.09 1.24
CA ARG A 399 -15.21 -7.12 2.26
C ARG A 399 -14.39 -6.58 3.42
N HIS A 400 -13.30 -5.86 3.12
CA HIS A 400 -12.46 -5.23 4.14
C HIS A 400 -13.22 -4.14 4.91
N TYR A 401 -14.09 -3.38 4.25
CA TYR A 401 -14.94 -2.41 4.93
C TYR A 401 -15.96 -3.08 5.87
N LEU A 402 -16.66 -4.12 5.41
CA LEU A 402 -17.66 -4.85 6.21
C LEU A 402 -17.05 -5.56 7.42
N ALA A 403 -15.81 -6.05 7.30
CA ALA A 403 -15.05 -6.63 8.41
C ALA A 403 -14.88 -5.66 9.59
N GLN A 404 -14.93 -4.34 9.36
CA GLN A 404 -14.84 -3.32 10.41
C GLN A 404 -16.05 -3.28 11.35
N PHE A 405 -17.13 -4.00 11.03
CA PHE A 405 -18.34 -4.09 11.85
C PHE A 405 -18.58 -5.50 12.41
N LEU A 406 -17.62 -6.42 12.24
CA LEU A 406 -17.67 -7.76 12.82
C LEU A 406 -16.75 -7.85 14.05
N PRO A 407 -17.07 -8.72 15.03
CA PRO A 407 -16.19 -8.98 16.16
C PRO A 407 -14.76 -9.38 15.72
N PRO A 408 -13.74 -9.17 16.58
CA PRO A 408 -12.42 -9.72 16.32
C PRO A 408 -12.48 -11.25 16.22
N TYR A 409 -11.47 -11.83 15.58
CA TYR A 409 -11.25 -13.26 15.64
C TYR A 409 -10.60 -13.61 16.98
N GLU A 410 -11.13 -14.59 17.70
CA GLU A 410 -10.57 -15.04 18.97
C GLU A 410 -10.31 -16.53 18.99
N TYR A 411 -9.18 -16.91 19.54
CA TYR A 411 -8.81 -18.30 19.73
C TYR A 411 -7.99 -18.49 21.00
N ASP A 412 -8.06 -19.69 21.57
CA ASP A 412 -7.17 -20.11 22.64
C ASP A 412 -5.94 -20.76 22.01
N ARG A 413 -4.77 -20.17 22.27
CA ARG A 413 -3.47 -20.73 21.91
C ARG A 413 -2.90 -21.46 23.11
N THR A 414 -2.76 -22.77 23.00
CA THR A 414 -2.13 -23.61 24.03
C THR A 414 -0.70 -23.92 23.61
N GLN A 415 0.28 -23.62 24.46
CA GLN A 415 1.65 -24.08 24.33
C GLN A 415 1.91 -25.21 25.31
N ILE A 416 2.43 -26.33 24.80
CA ILE A 416 2.85 -27.50 25.59
C ILE A 416 4.33 -27.73 25.36
N ASP A 417 5.09 -27.74 26.45
CA ASP A 417 6.49 -28.16 26.46
C ASP A 417 6.59 -29.47 27.25
N ILE A 418 7.28 -30.47 26.69
CA ILE A 418 7.53 -31.77 27.30
C ILE A 418 9.03 -31.97 27.41
N THR A 419 9.48 -32.33 28.61
CA THR A 419 10.87 -32.69 28.86
C THR A 419 10.98 -34.20 28.98
N ILE A 420 11.89 -34.81 28.22
CA ILE A 420 12.20 -36.24 28.23
C ILE A 420 13.72 -36.41 28.21
N GLU A 421 14.30 -36.98 29.27
CA GLU A 421 15.77 -37.15 29.37
C GLU A 421 16.57 -35.86 29.14
N ALA A 422 16.11 -34.74 29.71
CA ALA A 422 16.64 -33.38 29.51
C ALA A 422 16.47 -32.80 28.09
N GLU A 423 15.83 -33.52 27.17
CA GLU A 423 15.47 -33.02 25.84
C GLU A 423 14.12 -32.31 25.89
N LEU A 424 14.00 -31.18 25.18
CA LEU A 424 12.79 -30.37 25.15
C LEU A 424 12.03 -30.57 23.85
N PHE A 425 10.77 -30.96 23.95
CA PHE A 425 9.83 -31.03 22.84
C PHE A 425 8.74 -29.98 23.04
N GLN A 426 8.43 -29.22 21.99
CA GLN A 426 7.46 -28.14 22.04
C GLN A 426 6.37 -28.36 21.00
N THR A 427 5.15 -27.99 21.35
CA THR A 427 4.07 -27.83 20.39
C THR A 427 3.18 -26.68 20.80
N THR A 428 2.52 -26.10 19.80
CA THR A 428 1.42 -25.19 19.99
C THR A 428 0.16 -25.80 19.39
N GLY A 429 -0.99 -25.29 19.81
CA GLY A 429 -2.28 -25.70 19.28
C GLY A 429 -3.27 -24.57 19.43
N LYS A 430 -4.27 -24.59 18.57
CA LYS A 430 -5.23 -23.49 18.41
C LYS A 430 -6.64 -24.03 18.46
N ILE A 431 -7.46 -23.46 19.33
CA ILE A 431 -8.90 -23.74 19.39
C ILE A 431 -9.63 -22.44 19.13
N GLU A 432 -10.36 -22.39 18.01
CA GLU A 432 -11.21 -21.24 17.69
C GLU A 432 -12.30 -21.04 18.75
N GLN A 433 -12.50 -19.78 19.13
CA GLN A 433 -13.47 -19.38 20.15
C GLN A 433 -14.52 -18.44 19.56
N MET A 434 -14.09 -17.57 18.63
CA MET A 434 -14.96 -16.68 17.90
C MET A 434 -14.42 -16.47 16.49
N THR A 435 -15.18 -16.87 15.46
CA THR A 435 -14.79 -16.68 14.05
C THR A 435 -14.70 -15.20 13.68
N GLY A 436 -15.59 -14.36 14.23
CA GLY A 436 -15.57 -12.91 14.02
C GLY A 436 -15.50 -12.52 12.54
N TRP A 437 -14.65 -11.55 12.22
CA TRP A 437 -14.43 -11.06 10.86
C TRP A 437 -13.93 -12.11 9.86
N ARG A 438 -13.28 -13.19 10.30
CA ARG A 438 -12.76 -14.24 9.41
C ARG A 438 -13.87 -14.94 8.61
N MET A 439 -15.12 -14.86 9.07
CA MET A 439 -16.27 -15.40 8.34
C MET A 439 -16.48 -14.81 6.94
N LEU A 440 -15.87 -13.65 6.65
CA LEU A 440 -15.92 -13.01 5.33
C LEU A 440 -14.83 -13.51 4.37
N TYR A 441 -13.90 -14.33 4.86
CA TYR A 441 -12.70 -14.76 4.15
C TYR A 441 -12.73 -16.28 3.99
N GLY A 442 -12.47 -16.76 2.78
CA GLY A 442 -12.30 -18.19 2.54
C GLY A 442 -10.95 -18.69 3.08
N LYS A 443 -10.77 -20.01 3.18
CA LYS A 443 -9.47 -20.60 3.57
C LYS A 443 -8.31 -20.08 2.71
N ALA A 444 -8.51 -20.00 1.40
CA ALA A 444 -7.50 -19.48 0.47
C ALA A 444 -7.13 -18.01 0.72
N ASP A 445 -8.06 -17.21 1.26
CA ASP A 445 -7.79 -15.80 1.58
C ASP A 445 -6.98 -15.64 2.88
N LEU A 446 -6.99 -16.65 3.75
CA LEU A 446 -6.34 -16.67 5.05
C LEU A 446 -5.02 -17.47 5.06
N ALA A 447 -4.67 -18.11 3.92
CA ALA A 447 -3.54 -19.03 3.81
C ALA A 447 -2.16 -18.37 4.03
N ASP A 448 -2.01 -17.07 3.72
CA ASP A 448 -0.77 -16.32 4.02
C ASP A 448 -0.60 -16.03 5.53
N ASP A 449 -1.69 -16.13 6.31
CA ASP A 449 -1.72 -16.00 7.78
C ASP A 449 -1.80 -17.39 8.47
N GLU A 450 -1.81 -18.49 7.72
CA GLU A 450 -1.79 -19.84 8.30
C GLU A 450 -0.37 -20.16 8.82
N PRO A 451 -0.23 -20.53 10.11
CA PRO A 451 1.09 -20.83 10.66
C PRO A 451 1.61 -22.17 10.12
N ASN A 452 2.88 -22.48 10.42
CA ASN A 452 3.45 -23.81 10.19
C ASN A 452 2.49 -24.92 10.66
N ASP A 453 2.51 -26.09 10.00
CA ASP A 453 1.71 -27.32 10.30
C ASP A 453 1.47 -27.60 11.80
N ASP A 454 2.39 -27.19 12.67
CA ASP A 454 2.33 -27.40 14.12
C ASP A 454 1.16 -26.66 14.82
N ASP A 455 0.68 -25.51 14.33
CA ASP A 455 -0.38 -24.71 15.00
C ASP A 455 -1.82 -25.15 14.64
N GLU A 456 -2.02 -26.07 13.67
CA GLU A 456 -3.36 -26.52 13.26
C GLU A 456 -3.95 -27.63 14.14
N GLN A 457 -3.12 -28.28 14.96
CA GLN A 457 -3.60 -29.40 15.78
C GLN A 457 -4.38 -28.93 17.01
N THR A 458 -5.42 -29.69 17.35
CA THR A 458 -6.07 -29.58 18.67
C THR A 458 -5.26 -30.38 19.68
N LEU A 459 -4.88 -29.73 20.79
CA LEU A 459 -4.07 -30.35 21.83
C LEU A 459 -4.94 -30.93 22.96
N PRO A 460 -4.54 -32.05 23.58
CA PRO A 460 -5.25 -32.56 24.76
C PRO A 460 -5.12 -31.60 25.94
N ALA A 461 -6.10 -31.66 26.85
CA ALA A 461 -6.00 -30.97 28.13
C ALA A 461 -4.96 -31.67 29.00
N LEU A 462 -3.81 -31.03 29.19
CA LEU A 462 -2.71 -31.51 30.03
C LEU A 462 -2.45 -30.56 31.21
N THR A 463 -1.81 -31.08 32.25
CA THR A 463 -1.34 -30.30 33.40
C THR A 463 0.17 -30.36 33.51
N GLN A 464 0.78 -29.30 34.03
CA GLN A 464 2.21 -29.29 34.31
C GLN A 464 2.55 -30.41 35.31
N GLY A 465 3.65 -31.13 35.06
CA GLY A 465 4.07 -32.30 35.83
C GLY A 465 3.42 -33.62 35.38
N GLN A 466 2.47 -33.59 34.45
CA GLN A 466 1.84 -34.81 33.94
C GLN A 466 2.84 -35.66 33.15
N ALA A 467 2.84 -36.97 33.41
CA ALA A 467 3.60 -37.94 32.64
C ALA A 467 2.88 -38.25 31.32
N VAL A 468 3.63 -38.22 30.22
CA VAL A 468 3.11 -38.48 28.86
C VAL A 468 4.01 -39.47 28.12
N PRO A 469 3.54 -40.69 27.78
CA PRO A 469 4.34 -41.67 27.08
C PRO A 469 4.67 -41.20 25.66
N LEU A 470 5.92 -41.38 25.24
CA LEU A 470 6.33 -41.25 23.84
C LEU A 470 5.88 -42.51 23.09
N THR A 471 5.16 -42.33 21.99
CA THR A 471 4.69 -43.44 21.15
C THR A 471 5.71 -43.80 20.07
N HIS A 472 6.22 -42.79 19.36
CA HIS A 472 7.27 -42.94 18.36
C HIS A 472 7.90 -41.57 18.06
N THR A 473 8.99 -41.61 17.29
CA THR A 473 9.66 -40.42 16.76
C THR A 473 9.71 -40.46 15.24
N GLU A 474 9.77 -39.29 14.62
CA GLU A 474 9.96 -39.13 13.18
C GLU A 474 11.11 -38.15 12.94
N VAL A 475 12.08 -38.56 12.12
CA VAL A 475 13.17 -37.68 11.66
C VAL A 475 12.83 -37.21 10.25
N ALA A 476 12.56 -35.91 10.11
CA ALA A 476 12.29 -35.30 8.82
C ALA A 476 13.58 -34.67 8.27
N ALA A 477 14.02 -35.16 7.11
CA ALA A 477 15.07 -34.50 6.33
C ALA A 477 14.46 -33.39 5.48
N LYS A 478 14.91 -32.15 5.70
CA LYS A 478 14.49 -30.96 4.98
C LYS A 478 15.68 -30.28 4.33
N GLN A 479 15.38 -29.29 3.51
CA GLN A 479 16.39 -28.49 2.84
C GLN A 479 15.95 -27.04 2.83
N THR A 480 16.88 -26.13 3.14
CA THR A 480 16.61 -24.69 3.09
C THR A 480 16.20 -24.29 1.67
N LYS A 481 15.23 -23.39 1.53
CA LYS A 481 14.75 -22.89 0.24
C LYS A 481 15.35 -21.50 -0.06
N PRO A 482 15.62 -21.17 -1.34
CA PRO A 482 16.00 -19.80 -1.70
C PRO A 482 14.85 -18.83 -1.39
N PRO A 483 15.13 -17.53 -1.25
CA PRO A 483 14.07 -16.53 -1.11
C PRO A 483 13.18 -16.52 -2.36
N SER A 484 11.88 -16.29 -2.20
CA SER A 484 10.95 -16.19 -3.33
C SER A 484 11.28 -15.00 -4.23
N ARG A 485 11.07 -15.13 -5.54
CA ARG A 485 11.12 -13.99 -6.47
C ARG A 485 10.07 -12.94 -6.10
N TYR A 486 10.31 -11.69 -6.47
CA TYR A 486 9.30 -10.65 -6.32
C TYR A 486 8.16 -10.86 -7.32
N THR A 487 6.93 -10.83 -6.81
CA THR A 487 5.72 -10.47 -7.57
C THR A 487 5.58 -8.95 -7.60
N GLU A 488 4.74 -8.38 -8.46
CA GLU A 488 4.49 -6.93 -8.45
C GLU A 488 3.98 -6.43 -7.09
N GLY A 489 3.08 -7.18 -6.43
CA GLY A 489 2.59 -6.83 -5.09
C GLY A 489 3.68 -6.84 -4.01
N THR A 490 4.56 -7.85 -4.02
CA THR A 490 5.68 -7.91 -3.06
C THR A 490 6.79 -6.92 -3.39
N LEU A 491 6.94 -6.51 -4.65
CA LEU A 491 7.85 -5.43 -5.06
C LEU A 491 7.33 -4.07 -4.60
N ILE A 492 6.02 -3.79 -4.69
CA ILE A 492 5.43 -2.58 -4.13
C ILE A 492 5.70 -2.48 -2.62
N ASP A 493 5.48 -3.58 -1.89
CA ASP A 493 5.75 -3.64 -0.45
C ASP A 493 7.24 -3.41 -0.13
N ALA A 494 8.13 -3.98 -0.96
CA ALA A 494 9.57 -3.75 -0.84
C ALA A 494 9.96 -2.28 -1.12
N MET A 495 9.32 -1.63 -2.10
CA MET A 495 9.51 -0.21 -2.38
C MET A 495 9.02 0.66 -1.22
N GLN A 496 7.87 0.34 -0.61
CA GLN A 496 7.34 1.03 0.57
C GLN A 496 8.22 0.87 1.80
N THR A 497 8.75 -0.34 2.00
CA THR A 497 9.47 -0.71 3.22
C THR A 497 10.99 -0.76 3.04
N ILE A 498 11.50 -0.17 1.95
CA ILE A 498 12.92 -0.14 1.58
C ILE A 498 13.85 0.35 2.71
N GLY A 499 13.35 1.21 3.60
CA GLY A 499 14.06 1.67 4.79
C GLY A 499 14.48 0.54 5.74
N LYS A 500 13.85 -0.64 5.69
CA LYS A 500 14.25 -1.83 6.46
C LYS A 500 15.65 -2.31 6.11
N HIS A 501 16.12 -2.06 4.89
CA HIS A 501 17.44 -2.44 4.41
C HIS A 501 18.52 -1.37 4.68
N ILE A 502 18.15 -0.25 5.31
CA ILE A 502 19.08 0.86 5.59
C ILE A 502 19.55 0.76 7.04
N THR A 503 20.88 0.79 7.22
CA THR A 503 21.54 0.72 8.53
C THR A 503 21.58 2.08 9.23
N ASP A 504 21.69 3.18 8.48
CA ASP A 504 21.63 4.54 9.00
C ASP A 504 20.23 4.84 9.57
N SER A 505 20.15 5.06 10.88
CA SER A 505 18.90 5.23 11.62
C SER A 505 18.12 6.48 11.19
N ARG A 506 18.82 7.55 10.80
CA ARG A 506 18.21 8.80 10.32
C ARG A 506 17.58 8.59 8.94
N LEU A 507 18.30 7.97 8.01
CA LEU A 507 17.76 7.67 6.67
C LEU A 507 16.60 6.66 6.74
N LYS A 508 16.71 5.66 7.62
CA LYS A 508 15.63 4.71 7.90
C LYS A 508 14.37 5.40 8.40
N ALA A 509 14.50 6.35 9.32
CA ALA A 509 13.37 7.14 9.82
C ALA A 509 12.72 7.98 8.70
N ILE A 510 13.53 8.68 7.88
CA ILE A 510 13.05 9.47 6.74
C ILE A 510 12.28 8.61 5.75
N LEU A 511 12.82 7.45 5.36
CA LEU A 511 12.16 6.53 4.44
C LEU A 511 10.88 5.96 5.04
N LYS A 512 10.86 5.65 6.34
CA LYS A 512 9.65 5.18 7.01
C LYS A 512 8.56 6.25 7.03
N GLU A 513 8.90 7.50 7.32
CA GLU A 513 7.96 8.62 7.35
C GLU A 513 7.38 8.96 5.97
N ASN A 514 8.14 8.71 4.90
CA ASN A 514 7.77 9.05 3.52
C ASN A 514 7.33 7.83 2.69
N SER A 515 7.00 6.70 3.33
CA SER A 515 6.54 5.48 2.66
C SER A 515 7.52 4.96 1.58
N GLY A 516 8.81 5.02 1.86
CA GLY A 516 9.87 4.42 1.06
C GLY A 516 10.22 5.18 -0.22
N ILE A 517 10.38 4.46 -1.34
CA ILE A 517 10.66 5.04 -2.66
C ILE A 517 9.44 4.99 -3.57
N GLY A 518 9.27 6.06 -4.35
CA GLY A 518 8.05 6.29 -5.13
C GLY A 518 6.87 6.69 -4.24
N THR A 519 6.00 7.53 -4.77
CA THR A 519 4.71 7.84 -4.13
C THR A 519 3.69 6.76 -4.46
N GLU A 520 2.63 6.70 -3.68
CA GLU A 520 1.49 5.80 -3.89
C GLU A 520 1.00 5.79 -5.35
N ALA A 521 0.88 6.97 -5.95
CA ALA A 521 0.42 7.15 -7.32
C ALA A 521 1.45 6.80 -8.42
N THR A 522 2.72 6.56 -8.07
CA THR A 522 3.80 6.40 -9.06
C THR A 522 4.46 5.02 -9.08
N ARG A 523 4.34 4.21 -8.01
CA ARG A 523 5.02 2.90 -7.95
C ARG A 523 4.61 1.97 -9.09
N ALA A 524 3.31 1.89 -9.38
CA ALA A 524 2.78 1.09 -10.48
C ALA A 524 3.40 1.47 -11.83
N GLY A 525 3.40 2.77 -12.16
CA GLY A 525 4.01 3.27 -13.39
C GLY A 525 5.52 3.05 -13.45
N ILE A 526 6.22 3.09 -12.31
CA ILE A 526 7.66 2.76 -12.26
C ILE A 526 7.91 1.29 -12.62
N ILE A 527 7.10 0.37 -12.08
CA ILE A 527 7.21 -1.07 -12.38
C ILE A 527 6.88 -1.32 -13.85
N ALA A 528 5.76 -0.76 -14.35
CA ALA A 528 5.37 -0.86 -15.75
C ALA A 528 6.46 -0.33 -16.70
N ASN A 529 7.07 0.82 -16.38
CA ASN A 529 8.18 1.38 -17.14
C ASN A 529 9.43 0.49 -17.13
N LEU A 530 9.72 -0.21 -16.03
CA LEU A 530 10.85 -1.16 -16.01
C LEU A 530 10.58 -2.37 -16.91
N ILE A 531 9.34 -2.86 -16.93
CA ILE A 531 8.92 -3.97 -17.80
C ILE A 531 8.95 -3.56 -19.28
N GLU A 532 8.51 -2.35 -19.63
CA GLU A 532 8.57 -1.84 -21.00
C GLU A 532 10.00 -1.61 -21.53
N ARG A 533 10.98 -1.52 -20.62
CA ARG A 533 12.39 -1.25 -20.93
C ARG A 533 13.26 -2.50 -21.01
N ASP A 534 12.71 -3.65 -20.62
CA ASP A 534 13.28 -4.96 -20.92
C ASP A 534 13.16 -5.23 -22.43
#